data_AF-A0AAE4QZ68-F1
#
_entry.id   AF-A0AAE4QZ68-F1
#
_cell.length_a   1.000
_cell.length_b   1.000
_cell.length_c   1.000
_cell.angle_alpha   90.00
_cell.angle_beta   90.00
_cell.angle_gamma   90.00
#
_symmetry.space_group_name_H-M   'P 1'
#
loop_
_entity.id
_entity.type
_entity.pdbx_description
1 polymer ?
#
loop_
_entity_poly.entity_id
_entity_poly.type
_entity_poly.pdbx_seq_one_letter_code
_entity_poly.pdbx_strand_id
1 'polypeptide(L)'
;MDPLVEVRVVRVGTQKPARVLVRFVDQEFEGREDWVPPARLKAPWEDVDEFRTKEERWNRIYAAGPGRDDPREDAAGEVFELLIDPELASLGYHTGGSISITRPEALALELGLELEQLVGDPDAFIEDGAVIVPWPVTELVIRTAIQRNPEPVLQRVWSEEAQARNEAIHGRHSAMRRGESYYVSPEHCVEFDNEYAKPIREVLRSWCGTDAIERFDELVELRKEIRRVGDVAQRAIDALRYSGRESHAAELERELGTPVEMLRHGDEQE
;
A
#
# COMPACT_ATOMS: atom_id res chain seq x y z
N MET A 1 9.84 -21.28 -15.88
CA MET A 1 8.58 -21.52 -16.62
C MET A 1 8.72 -22.84 -17.35
N ASP A 2 7.74 -23.74 -17.27
CA ASP A 2 7.75 -24.98 -18.06
C ASP A 2 7.65 -24.63 -19.55
N PRO A 3 8.27 -25.41 -20.46
CA PRO A 3 8.16 -25.14 -21.89
C PRO A 3 6.70 -25.21 -22.36
N LEU A 4 6.30 -24.27 -23.22
CA LEU A 4 5.00 -24.31 -23.88
C LEU A 4 5.00 -25.44 -24.91
N VAL A 5 3.98 -26.31 -24.83
CA VAL A 5 3.84 -27.50 -25.69
C VAL A 5 2.55 -27.43 -26.49
N GLU A 6 2.62 -27.75 -27.77
CA GLU A 6 1.45 -27.79 -28.64
C GLU A 6 0.56 -28.98 -28.29
N VAL A 7 -0.73 -28.69 -28.07
CA VAL A 7 -1.74 -29.71 -27.83
C VAL A 7 -2.98 -29.45 -28.66
N ARG A 8 -3.64 -30.53 -29.09
CA ARG A 8 -5.00 -30.46 -29.66
C ARG A 8 -6.02 -30.79 -28.60
N VAL A 9 -7.05 -29.96 -28.48
CA VAL A 9 -8.21 -30.25 -27.65
C VAL A 9 -9.03 -31.35 -28.32
N VAL A 10 -9.12 -32.52 -27.68
CA VAL A 10 -9.87 -33.68 -28.18
C VAL A 10 -11.30 -33.65 -27.66
N ARG A 11 -11.47 -33.34 -26.37
CA ARG A 11 -12.79 -33.35 -25.71
C ARG A 11 -12.82 -32.44 -24.49
N VAL A 12 -13.92 -31.70 -24.32
CA VAL A 12 -14.21 -30.95 -23.09
C VAL A 12 -15.03 -31.84 -22.14
N GLY A 13 -14.58 -32.00 -20.90
CA GLY A 13 -15.26 -32.77 -19.87
C GLY A 13 -16.47 -32.02 -19.32
N THR A 14 -17.57 -32.74 -19.09
CA THR A 14 -18.84 -32.16 -18.62
C THR A 14 -19.05 -32.27 -17.11
N GLN A 15 -18.20 -33.04 -16.41
CA GLN A 15 -18.27 -33.23 -14.96
C GLN A 15 -17.36 -32.27 -14.20
N LYS A 16 -17.68 -31.99 -12.93
CA LYS A 16 -16.87 -31.15 -12.04
C LYS A 16 -15.80 -31.98 -11.31
N PRO A 17 -14.57 -31.47 -11.15
CA PRO A 17 -14.07 -30.19 -11.67
C PRO A 17 -13.86 -30.22 -13.19
N ALA A 18 -14.01 -29.07 -13.86
CA ALA A 18 -13.86 -28.96 -15.31
C ALA A 18 -12.48 -29.46 -15.77
N ARG A 19 -12.45 -30.32 -16.78
CA ARG A 19 -11.24 -30.89 -17.39
C ARG A 19 -11.35 -30.86 -18.90
N VAL A 20 -10.22 -30.76 -19.58
CA VAL A 20 -10.13 -30.86 -21.04
C VAL A 20 -9.16 -31.98 -21.37
N LEU A 21 -9.61 -32.93 -22.20
CA LEU A 21 -8.77 -33.96 -22.76
C LEU A 21 -7.97 -33.35 -23.91
N VAL A 22 -6.66 -33.37 -23.77
CA VAL A 22 -5.72 -32.86 -24.75
C VAL A 22 -4.88 -34.00 -25.32
N ARG A 23 -4.48 -33.88 -26.58
CA ARG A 23 -3.49 -34.75 -27.21
C ARG A 23 -2.26 -33.93 -27.55
N PHE A 24 -1.10 -34.38 -27.10
CA PHE A 24 0.17 -33.73 -27.41
C PHE A 24 0.52 -33.93 -28.90
N VAL A 25 0.91 -32.84 -29.57
CA VAL A 25 1.18 -32.85 -31.02
C VAL A 25 2.61 -33.29 -31.31
N ASP A 26 3.57 -32.94 -30.46
CA ASP A 26 4.97 -33.30 -30.65
C ASP A 26 5.18 -34.82 -30.56
N GLN A 27 6.05 -35.34 -31.44
CA GLN A 27 6.38 -36.76 -31.54
C GLN A 27 7.04 -37.29 -30.27
N GLU A 28 7.73 -36.45 -29.50
CA GLU A 28 8.36 -36.86 -28.23
C GLU A 28 7.34 -37.38 -27.20
N PHE A 29 6.08 -36.98 -27.32
CA PHE A 29 5.00 -37.44 -26.44
C PHE A 29 4.24 -38.65 -26.98
N GLU A 30 4.65 -39.22 -28.13
CA GLU A 30 4.09 -40.44 -28.73
C GLU A 30 2.56 -40.45 -28.83
N GLY A 31 1.95 -39.28 -29.07
CA GLY A 31 0.48 -39.13 -29.17
C GLY A 31 -0.26 -39.29 -27.85
N ARG A 32 0.43 -39.15 -26.70
CA ARG A 32 -0.16 -39.17 -25.36
C ARG A 32 -1.37 -38.24 -25.26
N GLU A 33 -2.38 -38.71 -24.53
CA GLU A 33 -3.53 -37.92 -24.14
C GLU A 33 -3.54 -37.72 -22.62
N ASP A 34 -4.02 -36.55 -22.18
CA ASP A 34 -4.12 -36.24 -20.76
C ASP A 34 -5.32 -35.33 -20.46
N TRP A 35 -5.86 -35.44 -19.24
CA TRP A 35 -6.93 -34.59 -18.74
C TRP A 35 -6.35 -33.45 -17.92
N VAL A 36 -6.28 -32.26 -18.53
CA VAL A 36 -5.74 -31.07 -17.88
C VAL A 36 -6.87 -30.14 -17.39
N PRO A 37 -6.65 -29.37 -16.31
CA PRO A 37 -7.56 -28.26 -15.99
C PRO A 37 -7.51 -27.21 -17.12
N PRO A 38 -8.65 -26.59 -17.49
CA PRO A 38 -8.71 -25.59 -18.56
C PRO A 38 -7.68 -24.45 -18.44
N ALA A 39 -7.39 -24.01 -17.21
CA ALA A 39 -6.41 -22.95 -16.93
C ALA A 39 -4.95 -23.27 -17.33
N ARG A 40 -4.65 -24.53 -17.70
CA ARG A 40 -3.36 -24.93 -18.27
C ARG A 40 -3.26 -24.63 -19.77
N LEU A 41 -4.37 -24.44 -20.46
CA LEU A 41 -4.39 -23.97 -21.85
C LEU A 41 -4.19 -22.45 -21.85
N LYS A 42 -3.13 -21.99 -22.50
CA LYS A 42 -2.68 -20.58 -22.42
C LYS A 42 -3.18 -19.72 -23.56
N ALA A 43 -2.97 -20.18 -24.79
CA ALA A 43 -3.36 -19.49 -26.01
C ALA A 43 -3.58 -20.52 -27.13
N PRO A 44 -4.29 -20.17 -28.21
CA PRO A 44 -4.20 -20.87 -29.48
C PRO A 44 -2.73 -21.01 -29.91
N TRP A 45 -2.37 -22.12 -30.53
CA TRP A 45 -0.97 -22.34 -30.92
C TRP A 45 -0.50 -21.37 -32.02
N GLU A 46 -1.42 -20.90 -32.87
CA GLU A 46 -1.15 -19.86 -33.86
C GLU A 46 -0.68 -18.53 -33.23
N ASP A 47 -1.06 -18.27 -31.98
CA ASP A 47 -0.71 -17.05 -31.23
C ASP A 47 0.41 -17.28 -30.20
N VAL A 48 1.11 -18.42 -30.26
CA VAL A 48 2.09 -18.81 -29.23
C VAL A 48 3.25 -17.81 -29.10
N ASP A 49 3.68 -17.21 -30.21
CA ASP A 49 4.79 -16.25 -30.20
C ASP A 49 4.36 -14.89 -29.65
N GLU A 50 3.11 -14.47 -29.88
CA GLU A 50 2.53 -13.30 -29.23
C GLU A 50 2.44 -13.51 -27.72
N PHE A 51 1.95 -14.69 -27.30
CA PHE A 51 1.90 -15.08 -25.90
C PHE A 51 3.29 -15.06 -25.25
N ARG A 52 4.31 -15.65 -25.91
CA ARG A 52 5.71 -15.61 -25.42
C ARG A 52 6.22 -14.18 -25.27
N THR A 53 5.99 -13.34 -26.28
CA THR A 53 6.41 -11.93 -26.26
C THR A 53 5.73 -11.16 -25.11
N LYS A 54 4.47 -11.47 -24.81
CA LYS A 54 3.75 -10.91 -23.66
C LYS A 54 4.35 -11.39 -22.33
N GLU A 55 4.57 -12.70 -22.18
CA GLU A 55 5.18 -13.25 -20.96
C GLU A 55 6.60 -12.72 -20.75
N GLU A 56 7.40 -12.56 -21.79
CA GLU A 56 8.74 -12.00 -21.72
C GLU A 56 8.74 -10.53 -21.27
N ARG A 57 7.76 -9.72 -21.72
CA ARG A 57 7.56 -8.35 -21.22
C ARG A 57 7.30 -8.36 -19.71
N TRP A 58 6.33 -9.16 -19.27
CA TRP A 58 6.01 -9.27 -17.85
C TRP A 58 7.18 -9.81 -17.02
N ASN A 59 7.94 -10.77 -17.54
CA ASN A 59 9.14 -11.26 -16.86
C ASN A 59 10.21 -10.17 -16.68
N ARG A 60 10.38 -9.24 -17.64
CA ARG A 60 11.30 -8.10 -17.49
C ARG A 60 10.82 -7.12 -16.43
N ILE A 61 9.52 -6.81 -16.41
CA ILE A 61 8.90 -6.01 -15.34
C ILE A 61 9.18 -6.62 -13.96
N TYR A 62 8.95 -7.92 -13.80
CA TYR A 62 9.18 -8.62 -12.52
C TYR A 62 10.65 -8.66 -12.13
N ALA A 63 11.56 -8.83 -13.09
CA ALA A 63 12.99 -8.85 -12.84
C ALA A 63 13.56 -7.48 -12.46
N ALA A 64 12.91 -6.39 -12.90
CA ALA A 64 13.27 -5.02 -12.53
C ALA A 64 12.75 -4.62 -11.14
N GLY A 65 11.80 -5.38 -10.60
CA GLY A 65 11.13 -5.11 -9.33
C GLY A 65 11.86 -5.61 -8.09
N PRO A 66 11.36 -5.23 -6.90
CA PRO A 66 11.78 -5.82 -5.64
C PRO A 66 11.50 -7.33 -5.64
N GLY A 67 12.27 -8.04 -4.80
CA GLY A 67 12.07 -9.48 -4.62
C GLY A 67 10.75 -9.78 -3.91
N ARG A 68 10.38 -11.06 -3.89
CA ARG A 68 9.25 -11.52 -3.08
C ARG A 68 9.50 -11.19 -1.60
N ASP A 69 8.47 -10.72 -0.91
CA ASP A 69 8.49 -10.38 0.52
C ASP A 69 9.45 -9.21 0.86
N ASP A 70 9.81 -8.38 -0.14
CA ASP A 70 10.57 -7.16 0.08
C ASP A 70 9.65 -6.05 0.61
N PRO A 71 9.97 -5.41 1.75
CA PRO A 71 9.10 -4.44 2.40
C PRO A 71 8.83 -3.19 1.54
N ARG A 72 9.62 -2.95 0.49
CA ARG A 72 9.38 -1.86 -0.45
C ARG A 72 8.09 -2.02 -1.23
N GLU A 73 7.66 -3.25 -1.53
CA GLU A 73 6.41 -3.50 -2.26
C GLU A 73 5.19 -3.12 -1.41
N ASP A 74 5.16 -3.53 -0.14
CA ASP A 74 4.09 -3.16 0.78
C ASP A 74 4.11 -1.66 1.12
N ALA A 75 5.30 -1.08 1.35
CA ALA A 75 5.46 0.35 1.56
C ALA A 75 4.96 1.17 0.36
N ALA A 76 5.20 0.69 -0.87
CA ALA A 76 4.65 1.31 -2.07
C ALA A 76 3.11 1.29 -2.06
N GLY A 77 2.50 0.18 -1.62
CA GLY A 77 1.06 0.06 -1.46
C GLY A 77 0.47 1.15 -0.55
N GLU A 78 1.09 1.39 0.62
CA GLU A 78 0.65 2.45 1.53
C GLU A 78 0.76 3.85 0.91
N VAL A 79 1.83 4.13 0.17
CA VAL A 79 2.00 5.42 -0.50
C VAL A 79 0.92 5.62 -1.56
N PHE A 80 0.61 4.57 -2.33
CA PHE A 80 -0.45 4.65 -3.33
C PHE A 80 -1.83 4.86 -2.68
N GLU A 81 -2.12 4.21 -1.55
CA GLU A 81 -3.36 4.42 -0.81
C GLU A 81 -3.48 5.85 -0.27
N LEU A 82 -2.39 6.42 0.23
CA LEU A 82 -2.39 7.71 0.92
C LEU A 82 -2.25 8.92 -0.01
N LEU A 83 -1.46 8.81 -1.07
CA LEU A 83 -0.98 9.96 -1.85
C LEU A 83 -1.36 9.93 -3.32
N ILE A 84 -1.77 8.79 -3.88
CA ILE A 84 -2.02 8.66 -5.32
C ILE A 84 -3.50 8.37 -5.56
N ASP A 85 -4.13 9.20 -6.39
CA ASP A 85 -5.50 8.93 -6.84
C ASP A 85 -5.52 7.62 -7.67
N PRO A 86 -6.30 6.60 -7.27
CA PRO A 86 -6.40 5.33 -7.99
C PRO A 86 -6.95 5.49 -9.42
N GLU A 87 -7.61 6.60 -9.75
CA GLU A 87 -8.00 6.90 -11.14
C GLU A 87 -6.84 7.35 -12.03
N LEU A 88 -5.72 7.79 -11.44
CA LEU A 88 -4.53 8.21 -12.16
C LEU A 88 -3.55 7.07 -12.34
N ALA A 89 -3.26 6.35 -11.26
CA ALA A 89 -2.43 5.16 -11.28
C ALA A 89 -2.75 4.23 -10.10
N SER A 90 -2.50 2.94 -10.31
CA SER A 90 -2.66 1.91 -9.29
C SER A 90 -1.46 0.99 -9.27
N LEU A 91 -1.02 0.60 -8.06
CA LEU A 91 -0.05 -0.48 -7.90
C LEU A 91 -0.65 -1.79 -8.42
N GLY A 92 0.07 -2.46 -9.31
CA GLY A 92 -0.38 -3.71 -9.92
C GLY A 92 -0.50 -4.82 -8.88
N TYR A 93 -1.45 -5.73 -9.08
CA TYR A 93 -1.60 -6.92 -8.24
C TYR A 93 -0.47 -7.96 -8.50
N HIS A 94 0.32 -7.76 -9.55
CA HIS A 94 1.39 -8.66 -9.93
C HIS A 94 2.68 -8.34 -9.18
N THR A 95 3.38 -9.40 -8.77
CA THR A 95 4.66 -9.34 -8.04
C THR A 95 5.68 -8.44 -8.73
N GLY A 96 6.44 -7.65 -7.99
CA GLY A 96 7.54 -6.83 -8.56
C GLY A 96 7.19 -5.34 -8.69
N GLY A 97 6.11 -4.91 -8.03
CA GLY A 97 5.80 -3.50 -7.78
C GLY A 97 5.61 -2.62 -9.04
N SER A 98 5.24 -3.21 -10.17
CA SER A 98 4.83 -2.44 -11.35
C SER A 98 3.56 -1.66 -11.07
N ILE A 99 3.42 -0.48 -11.67
CA ILE A 99 2.18 0.29 -11.60
C ILE A 99 1.51 0.35 -12.97
N SER A 100 0.20 0.52 -12.95
CA SER A 100 -0.63 0.80 -14.12
C SER A 100 -1.04 2.25 -14.07
N ILE A 101 -0.65 3.03 -15.09
CA ILE A 101 -0.94 4.46 -15.20
C ILE A 101 -2.08 4.66 -16.20
N THR A 102 -3.24 5.06 -15.69
CA THR A 102 -4.46 5.25 -16.48
C THR A 102 -4.50 6.62 -17.15
N ARG A 103 -3.94 7.65 -16.50
CA ARG A 103 -3.90 9.03 -17.01
C ARG A 103 -2.50 9.64 -16.87
N PRO A 104 -1.54 9.26 -17.73
CA PRO A 104 -0.14 9.66 -17.61
C PRO A 104 0.08 11.18 -17.55
N GLU A 105 -0.63 11.95 -18.37
CA GLU A 105 -0.49 13.41 -18.40
C GLU A 105 -0.99 14.07 -17.11
N ALA A 106 -2.08 13.56 -16.55
CA ALA A 106 -2.63 14.07 -15.29
C ALA A 106 -1.73 13.72 -14.11
N LEU A 107 -1.21 12.49 -14.07
CA LEU A 107 -0.25 12.06 -13.04
C LEU A 107 1.04 12.88 -13.12
N ALA A 108 1.58 13.09 -14.33
CA ALA A 108 2.75 13.93 -14.55
C ALA A 108 2.53 15.36 -14.03
N LEU A 109 1.39 15.96 -14.36
CA LEU A 109 1.02 17.30 -13.89
C LEU A 109 0.92 17.38 -12.36
N GLU A 110 0.25 16.41 -11.74
CA GLU A 110 0.06 16.37 -10.28
C GLU A 110 1.38 16.27 -9.53
N LEU A 111 2.27 15.41 -10.02
CA LEU A 111 3.59 15.17 -9.42
C LEU A 111 4.63 16.22 -9.84
N GLY A 112 4.35 17.00 -10.89
CA GLY A 112 5.33 17.94 -11.48
C GLY A 112 6.46 17.22 -12.19
N LEU A 113 6.17 16.08 -12.82
CA LEU A 113 7.10 15.30 -13.63
C LEU A 113 6.87 15.58 -15.12
N GLU A 114 7.88 15.31 -15.94
CA GLU A 114 7.71 15.23 -17.39
C GLU A 114 7.04 13.92 -17.77
N LEU A 115 6.15 13.95 -18.77
CA LEU A 115 5.44 12.76 -19.24
C LEU A 115 6.40 11.63 -19.64
N GLU A 116 7.51 11.98 -20.29
CA GLU A 116 8.54 11.03 -20.72
C GLU A 116 9.17 10.25 -19.54
N GLN A 117 9.23 10.85 -18.34
CA GLN A 117 9.74 10.16 -17.16
C GLN A 117 8.79 9.06 -16.66
N LEU A 118 7.51 9.12 -17.04
CA LEU A 118 6.52 8.11 -16.70
C LEU A 118 6.42 7.03 -17.77
N VAL A 119 6.46 7.40 -19.05
CA VAL A 119 6.14 6.46 -20.15
C VAL A 119 7.34 6.06 -21.01
N GLY A 120 8.49 6.73 -20.86
CA GLY A 120 9.67 6.56 -21.71
C GLY A 120 10.57 5.39 -21.34
N ASP A 121 10.21 4.60 -20.31
CA ASP A 121 10.98 3.41 -19.96
C ASP A 121 10.92 2.36 -21.09
N PRO A 122 12.04 1.77 -21.53
CA PRO A 122 12.06 0.78 -22.61
C PRO A 122 11.20 -0.46 -22.37
N ASP A 123 10.96 -0.81 -21.10
CA ASP A 123 10.12 -1.94 -20.71
C ASP A 123 8.66 -1.54 -20.43
N ALA A 124 8.31 -0.25 -20.55
CA ALA A 124 6.92 0.19 -20.49
C ALA A 124 6.11 -0.28 -21.70
N PHE A 125 4.85 -0.62 -21.47
CA PHE A 125 3.92 -1.02 -22.54
C PHE A 125 2.47 -0.70 -22.19
N ILE A 126 1.59 -0.70 -23.19
CA ILE A 126 0.17 -0.47 -22.99
C ILE A 126 -0.56 -1.81 -22.85
N GLU A 127 -1.37 -1.94 -21.81
CA GLU A 127 -2.30 -3.07 -21.61
C GLU A 127 -3.62 -2.55 -21.04
N ASP A 128 -4.74 -3.02 -21.59
CA ASP A 128 -6.10 -2.60 -21.19
C ASP A 128 -6.33 -1.07 -21.12
N GLY A 129 -5.63 -0.33 -21.98
CA GLY A 129 -5.75 1.13 -22.08
C GLY A 129 -4.94 1.91 -21.04
N ALA A 130 -4.15 1.25 -20.20
CA ALA A 130 -3.23 1.86 -19.25
C ALA A 130 -1.77 1.58 -19.62
N VAL A 131 -0.86 2.45 -19.19
CA VAL A 131 0.58 2.25 -19.35
C VAL A 131 1.11 1.46 -18.16
N ILE A 132 1.61 0.26 -18.41
CA ILE A 132 2.30 -0.57 -17.43
C ILE A 132 3.77 -0.15 -17.42
N VAL A 133 4.30 0.14 -16.24
CA VAL A 133 5.68 0.61 -16.08
C VAL A 133 6.40 -0.21 -15.00
N PRO A 134 7.74 -0.38 -15.13
CA PRO A 134 8.52 -1.16 -14.17
C PRO A 134 8.77 -0.39 -12.87
N TRP A 135 9.26 -1.13 -11.87
CA TRP A 135 9.57 -0.60 -10.54
C TRP A 135 10.40 0.70 -10.51
N PRO A 136 11.42 0.92 -11.37
CA PRO A 136 12.15 2.19 -11.35
C PRO A 136 11.26 3.42 -11.57
N VAL A 137 10.23 3.30 -12.41
CA VAL A 137 9.23 4.35 -12.62
C VAL A 137 8.28 4.43 -11.42
N THR A 138 7.87 3.28 -10.85
CA THR A 138 7.10 3.24 -9.60
C THR A 138 7.80 4.00 -8.47
N GLU A 139 9.10 3.74 -8.26
CA GLU A 139 9.89 4.37 -7.21
C GLU A 139 10.07 5.88 -7.47
N LEU A 140 10.20 6.29 -8.74
CA LEU A 140 10.18 7.71 -9.11
C LEU A 140 8.86 8.37 -8.70
N VAL A 141 7.72 7.76 -9.03
CA VAL A 141 6.38 8.26 -8.69
C VAL A 141 6.23 8.39 -7.17
N ILE A 142 6.57 7.33 -6.43
CA ILE A 142 6.50 7.27 -4.96
C ILE A 142 7.34 8.37 -4.33
N ARG A 143 8.63 8.45 -4.70
CA ARG A 143 9.55 9.44 -4.12
C ARG A 143 9.08 10.86 -4.42
N THR A 144 8.58 11.11 -5.62
CA THR A 144 8.08 12.43 -6.01
C THR A 144 6.83 12.81 -5.22
N ALA A 145 5.89 11.87 -5.06
CA ALA A 145 4.67 12.09 -4.27
C ALA A 145 4.99 12.40 -2.80
N ILE A 146 5.86 11.59 -2.18
CA ILE A 146 6.29 11.78 -0.80
C ILE A 146 7.03 13.10 -0.61
N GLN A 147 7.94 13.46 -1.51
CA GLN A 147 8.69 14.72 -1.40
C GLN A 147 7.77 15.95 -1.40
N ARG A 148 6.63 15.88 -2.10
CA ARG A 148 5.64 16.95 -2.15
C ARG A 148 4.77 16.99 -0.90
N ASN A 149 4.40 15.82 -0.37
CA ASN A 149 3.52 15.72 0.78
C ASN A 149 3.90 14.53 1.69
N PRO A 150 4.92 14.67 2.55
CA PRO A 150 5.38 13.57 3.41
C PRO A 150 4.51 13.37 4.66
N GLU A 151 3.71 14.36 5.06
CA GLU A 151 2.98 14.36 6.33
C GLU A 151 1.99 13.19 6.46
N PRO A 152 1.14 12.85 5.47
CA PRO A 152 0.23 11.71 5.58
C PRO A 152 0.95 10.38 5.84
N VAL A 153 2.11 10.18 5.20
CA VAL A 153 2.92 8.96 5.37
C VAL A 153 3.55 8.93 6.77
N LEU A 154 4.11 10.05 7.24
CA LEU A 154 4.68 10.12 8.58
C LEU A 154 3.61 9.97 9.68
N GLN A 155 2.41 10.51 9.45
CA GLN A 155 1.26 10.34 10.33
C GLN A 155 0.81 8.88 10.41
N ARG A 156 0.74 8.18 9.26
CA ARG A 156 0.46 6.74 9.21
C ARG A 156 1.48 5.95 10.02
N VAL A 157 2.77 6.16 9.75
CA VAL A 157 3.88 5.51 10.47
C VAL A 157 3.79 5.76 11.98
N TRP A 158 3.53 7.01 12.39
CA TRP A 158 3.40 7.37 13.81
C TRP A 158 2.23 6.63 14.49
N SER A 159 1.07 6.58 13.82
CA SER A 159 -0.11 5.88 14.31
C SER A 159 0.13 4.39 14.46
N GLU A 160 0.73 3.76 13.45
CA GLU A 160 1.05 2.33 13.49
C GLU A 160 2.09 1.99 14.54
N GLU A 161 3.12 2.81 14.73
CA GLU A 161 4.08 2.62 15.81
C GLU A 161 3.43 2.77 17.19
N ALA A 162 2.47 3.68 17.34
CA ALA A 162 1.70 3.82 18.57
C ALA A 162 0.82 2.58 18.82
N GLN A 163 0.17 2.06 17.78
CA GLN A 163 -0.59 0.82 17.84
C GLN A 163 0.31 -0.36 18.20
N ALA A 164 1.43 -0.55 17.50
CA ALA A 164 2.38 -1.63 17.76
C ALA A 164 2.92 -1.60 19.21
N ARG A 165 3.22 -0.41 19.76
CA ARG A 165 3.59 -0.26 21.18
C ARG A 165 2.50 -0.70 22.13
N ASN A 166 1.24 -0.41 21.81
CA ASN A 166 0.10 -0.84 22.62
C ASN A 166 -0.09 -2.37 22.56
N GLU A 167 -0.07 -2.94 21.35
CA GLU A 167 -0.24 -4.37 21.10
C GLU A 167 0.92 -5.19 21.69
N ALA A 168 2.14 -4.64 21.75
CA ALA A 168 3.28 -5.27 22.40
C ALA A 168 3.10 -5.45 23.93
N ILE A 169 2.18 -4.71 24.55
CA ILE A 169 1.87 -4.82 25.99
C ILE A 169 0.59 -5.63 26.20
N HIS A 170 -0.42 -5.39 25.35
CA HIS A 170 -1.79 -5.86 25.58
C HIS A 170 -2.26 -6.97 24.63
N GLY A 171 -1.47 -7.29 23.60
CA GLY A 171 -1.93 -8.13 22.49
C GLY A 171 -2.96 -7.41 21.64
N ARG A 172 -3.58 -8.13 20.70
CA ARG A 172 -4.68 -7.59 19.89
C ARG A 172 -5.78 -8.61 19.65
N HIS A 173 -7.00 -8.14 19.48
CA HIS A 173 -8.10 -8.95 18.97
C HIS A 173 -8.21 -8.75 17.47
N SER A 174 -8.08 -9.83 16.70
CA SER A 174 -8.24 -9.78 15.26
C SER A 174 -9.61 -10.34 14.87
N ALA A 175 -10.36 -9.59 14.07
CA ALA A 175 -11.65 -10.01 13.55
C ALA A 175 -11.47 -11.05 12.43
N MET A 176 -12.31 -12.08 12.43
CA MET A 176 -12.40 -13.08 11.36
C MET A 176 -13.62 -12.80 10.49
N ARG A 177 -13.59 -13.23 9.22
CA ARG A 177 -14.67 -13.03 8.21
C ARG A 177 -16.08 -13.50 8.64
N ARG A 178 -16.22 -14.24 9.75
CA ARG A 178 -17.50 -14.74 10.29
C ARG A 178 -17.93 -14.11 11.61
N GLY A 179 -17.30 -13.00 12.02
CA GLY A 179 -17.67 -12.27 13.26
C GLY A 179 -17.10 -12.86 14.54
N GLU A 180 -16.36 -13.96 14.47
CA GLU A 180 -15.51 -14.44 15.57
C GLU A 180 -14.24 -13.59 15.65
N SER A 181 -13.81 -13.23 16.85
CA SER A 181 -12.51 -12.61 17.08
C SER A 181 -11.59 -13.60 17.75
N TYR A 182 -10.32 -13.60 17.38
CA TYR A 182 -9.29 -14.35 18.09
C TYR A 182 -8.29 -13.39 18.70
N TYR A 183 -7.81 -13.75 19.88
CA TYR A 183 -6.79 -13.00 20.59
C TYR A 183 -5.41 -13.41 20.09
N VAL A 184 -4.60 -12.43 19.73
CA VAL A 184 -3.18 -12.56 19.41
C VAL A 184 -2.41 -12.08 20.63
N SER A 185 -1.52 -12.91 21.16
CA SER A 185 -0.74 -12.56 22.35
C SER A 185 0.26 -11.44 22.04
N PRO A 186 0.71 -10.69 23.07
CA PRO A 186 1.68 -9.62 22.89
C PRO A 186 2.99 -10.11 22.25
N GLU A 187 3.45 -11.31 22.58
CA GLU A 187 4.68 -11.90 22.03
C GLU A 187 4.59 -12.11 20.52
N HIS A 188 3.46 -12.64 20.04
CA HIS A 188 3.22 -12.79 18.60
C HIS A 188 3.04 -11.45 17.89
N CYS A 189 2.47 -10.44 18.56
CA CYS A 189 2.39 -9.09 18.00
C CYS A 189 3.78 -8.48 17.81
N VAL A 190 4.68 -8.65 18.79
CA VAL A 190 6.07 -8.19 18.70
C VAL A 190 6.84 -8.93 17.60
N GLU A 191 6.67 -10.26 17.50
CA GLU A 191 7.29 -11.07 16.45
C GLU A 191 6.86 -10.59 15.06
N PHE A 192 5.54 -10.48 14.84
CA PHE A 192 4.98 -9.99 13.58
C PHE A 192 5.44 -8.57 13.24
N ASP A 193 5.44 -7.66 14.22
CA ASP A 193 5.88 -6.29 14.00
C ASP A 193 7.37 -6.23 13.62
N ASN A 194 8.22 -7.05 14.24
CA ASN A 194 9.65 -7.11 13.90
C ASN A 194 9.90 -7.70 12.51
N GLU A 195 9.16 -8.73 12.12
CA GLU A 195 9.38 -9.46 10.87
C GLU A 195 8.80 -8.72 9.66
N TYR A 196 7.63 -8.10 9.80
CA TYR A 196 6.87 -7.57 8.65
C TYR A 196 6.69 -6.05 8.73
N ALA A 197 6.14 -5.53 9.82
CA ALA A 197 5.65 -4.14 9.83
C ALA A 197 6.74 -3.08 10.08
N LYS A 198 7.73 -3.35 10.95
CA LYS A 198 8.88 -2.45 11.15
C LYS A 198 9.68 -2.20 9.88
N PRO A 199 10.07 -3.24 9.10
CA PRO A 199 10.77 -3.03 7.83
C PRO A 199 10.04 -2.09 6.86
N ILE A 200 8.71 -2.21 6.77
CA ILE A 200 7.87 -1.34 5.91
C ILE A 200 7.95 0.12 6.41
N ARG A 201 7.75 0.35 7.71
CA ARG A 201 7.82 1.71 8.29
C ARG A 201 9.21 2.33 8.17
N GLU A 202 10.28 1.53 8.24
CA GLU A 202 11.65 1.99 7.98
C GLU A 202 11.84 2.45 6.53
N VAL A 203 11.29 1.71 5.56
CA VAL A 203 11.29 2.13 4.14
C VAL A 203 10.54 3.44 3.97
N LEU A 204 9.32 3.57 4.52
CA LEU A 204 8.51 4.79 4.44
C LEU A 204 9.26 6.01 5.01
N ARG A 205 9.84 5.88 6.21
CA ARG A 205 10.70 6.93 6.80
C ARG A 205 11.87 7.27 5.88
N SER A 206 12.55 6.27 5.32
CA SER A 206 13.68 6.50 4.43
C SER A 206 13.30 7.30 3.17
N TRP A 207 12.08 7.13 2.66
CA TRP A 207 11.58 7.86 1.51
C TRP A 207 11.17 9.30 1.83
N CYS A 208 10.65 9.57 3.04
CA CYS A 208 10.36 10.93 3.50
C CYS A 208 11.61 11.78 3.67
N GLY A 209 12.73 11.17 4.06
CA GLY A 209 13.99 11.86 4.30
C GLY A 209 14.07 12.54 5.67
N THR A 210 15.30 12.79 6.13
CA THR A 210 15.59 13.23 7.50
C THR A 210 14.92 14.56 7.86
N ASP A 211 15.00 15.57 6.99
CA ASP A 211 14.43 16.90 7.26
C ASP A 211 12.91 16.87 7.46
N ALA A 212 12.20 15.98 6.75
CA ALA A 212 10.76 15.84 6.89
C ALA A 212 10.41 15.11 8.20
N ILE A 213 11.17 14.08 8.55
CA ILE A 213 11.04 13.36 9.82
C ILE A 213 11.25 14.32 11.00
N GLU A 214 12.33 15.09 11.00
CA GLU A 214 12.64 16.02 12.10
C GLU A 214 11.55 17.08 12.28
N ARG A 215 11.07 17.66 11.18
CA ARG A 215 9.96 18.62 11.21
C ARG A 215 8.67 18.00 11.74
N PHE A 216 8.37 16.77 11.35
CA PHE A 216 7.19 16.07 11.83
C PHE A 216 7.30 15.73 13.33
N ASP A 217 8.47 15.27 13.79
CA ASP A 217 8.72 15.01 15.19
C ASP A 217 8.57 16.29 16.04
N GLU A 218 9.07 17.43 15.55
CA GLU A 218 8.85 18.73 16.18
C GLU A 218 7.36 19.08 16.23
N LEU A 219 6.62 18.90 15.13
CA LEU A 219 5.17 19.14 15.10
C LEU A 219 4.43 18.25 16.12
N VAL A 220 4.79 16.97 16.24
CA VAL A 220 4.20 16.05 17.21
C VAL A 220 4.46 16.53 18.64
N GLU A 221 5.69 16.95 18.97
CA GLU A 221 6.01 17.48 20.30
C GLU A 221 5.28 18.80 20.60
N LEU A 222 5.19 19.70 19.62
CA LEU A 222 4.41 20.93 19.75
C LEU A 222 2.92 20.64 19.98
N ARG A 223 2.34 19.68 19.25
CA ARG A 223 0.94 19.25 19.44
C ARG A 223 0.72 18.69 20.86
N LYS A 224 1.68 17.90 21.39
CA LYS A 224 1.63 17.42 22.78
C LYS A 224 1.65 18.56 23.78
N GLU A 225 2.51 19.55 23.58
CA GLU A 225 2.63 20.70 24.48
C GLU A 225 1.35 21.54 24.47
N ILE A 226 0.80 21.82 23.29
CA ILE A 226 -0.48 22.54 23.15
C ILE A 226 -1.60 21.80 23.90
N ARG A 227 -1.69 20.47 23.73
CA ARG A 227 -2.68 19.65 24.44
C ARG A 227 -2.50 19.73 25.95
N ARG A 228 -1.26 19.62 26.44
CA ARG A 228 -0.93 19.73 27.87
C ARG A 228 -1.36 21.09 28.44
N VAL A 229 -1.07 22.17 27.73
CA VAL A 229 -1.48 23.53 28.12
C VAL A 229 -3.00 23.64 28.14
N GLY A 230 -3.69 23.13 27.12
CA GLY A 230 -5.15 23.07 27.07
C GLY A 230 -5.76 22.32 28.26
N ASP A 231 -5.22 21.15 28.61
CA ASP A 231 -5.70 20.35 29.75
C ASP A 231 -5.46 21.06 31.10
N VAL A 232 -4.32 21.74 31.25
CA VAL A 232 -4.04 22.54 32.47
C VAL A 232 -5.01 23.71 32.56
N ALA A 233 -5.23 24.44 31.47
CA ALA A 233 -6.16 25.55 31.42
C ALA A 233 -7.59 25.10 31.75
N GLN A 234 -8.03 23.97 31.19
CA GLN A 234 -9.35 23.42 31.49
C GLN A 234 -9.52 23.10 32.97
N ARG A 235 -8.53 22.43 33.59
CA ARG A 235 -8.57 22.15 35.03
C ARG A 235 -8.62 23.42 35.87
N ALA A 236 -7.95 24.49 35.44
CA ALA A 236 -7.99 25.77 36.12
C ALA A 236 -9.37 26.43 35.98
N ILE A 237 -9.97 26.42 34.80
CA ILE A 237 -11.34 26.91 34.54
C ILE A 237 -12.34 26.13 35.41
N ASP A 238 -12.26 24.81 35.43
CA ASP A 238 -13.13 23.95 36.23
C ASP A 238 -13.00 24.25 37.73
N ALA A 239 -11.79 24.48 38.22
CA ALA A 239 -11.54 24.86 39.61
C ALA A 239 -12.08 26.27 39.95
N LEU A 240 -11.98 27.24 39.03
CA LEU A 240 -12.55 28.58 39.20
C LEU A 240 -14.08 28.53 39.24
N ARG A 241 -14.72 27.76 38.35
CA ARG A 241 -16.17 27.51 38.36
C ARG A 241 -16.60 26.85 39.67
N TYR A 242 -15.90 25.80 40.11
CA TYR A 242 -16.19 25.11 41.37
C TYR A 242 -16.09 26.01 42.60
N SER A 243 -15.22 27.02 42.56
CA SER A 243 -15.07 28.02 43.63
C SER A 243 -15.99 29.24 43.51
N GLY A 244 -16.92 29.25 42.55
CA GLY A 244 -17.89 30.33 42.32
C GLY A 244 -17.31 31.58 41.65
N ARG A 245 -16.11 31.49 41.07
CA ARG A 245 -15.42 32.62 40.40
C ARG A 245 -15.71 32.64 38.90
N GLU A 246 -16.99 32.64 38.54
CA GLU A 246 -17.48 32.55 37.15
C GLU A 246 -16.91 33.63 36.22
N SER A 247 -16.75 34.86 36.71
CA SER A 247 -16.21 35.96 35.90
C SER A 247 -14.75 35.72 35.48
N HIS A 248 -13.93 35.14 36.37
CA HIS A 248 -12.52 34.85 36.09
C HIS A 248 -12.37 33.61 35.21
N ALA A 249 -13.26 32.61 35.39
CA ALA A 249 -13.31 31.44 34.52
C ALA A 249 -13.66 31.84 33.08
N ALA A 250 -14.66 32.72 32.91
CA ALA A 250 -15.09 33.22 31.60
C ALA A 250 -14.07 34.17 30.94
N GLU A 251 -13.20 34.81 31.72
CA GLU A 251 -12.07 35.59 31.19
C GLU A 251 -10.97 34.68 30.65
N LEU A 252 -10.55 33.68 31.44
CA LEU A 252 -9.53 32.71 31.04
C LEU A 252 -9.94 31.89 29.80
N GLU A 253 -11.20 31.50 29.72
CA GLU A 253 -11.77 30.79 28.56
C GLU A 253 -11.76 31.66 27.29
N ARG A 254 -11.91 32.99 27.44
CA ARG A 254 -11.86 33.95 26.34
C ARG A 254 -10.42 34.24 25.88
N GLU A 255 -9.48 34.31 26.83
CA GLU A 255 -8.05 34.48 26.55
C GLU A 255 -7.44 33.26 25.86
N LEU A 256 -7.94 32.05 26.15
CA LEU A 256 -7.51 30.85 25.44
C LEU A 256 -7.82 30.90 23.94
N GLY A 257 -8.77 31.75 23.51
CA GLY A 257 -9.08 32.05 22.11
C GLY A 257 -9.68 30.90 21.29
N THR A 258 -9.67 29.68 21.83
CA THR A 258 -10.21 28.45 21.23
C THR A 258 -10.92 27.64 22.32
N PRO A 259 -12.15 27.15 22.11
CA PRO A 259 -12.78 26.25 23.08
C PRO A 259 -11.89 25.04 23.32
N VAL A 260 -11.60 24.70 24.58
CA VAL A 260 -10.75 23.56 24.97
C VAL A 260 -11.23 22.25 24.33
N GLU A 261 -12.54 22.12 24.10
CA GLU A 261 -13.11 20.96 23.40
C GLU A 261 -12.51 20.76 21.99
N MET A 262 -12.15 21.83 21.27
CA MET A 262 -11.48 21.71 19.97
C MET A 262 -10.00 21.29 20.08
N LEU A 263 -9.35 21.53 21.22
CA LEU A 263 -8.00 21.03 21.50
C LEU A 263 -7.99 19.55 21.94
N ARG A 264 -9.17 18.98 22.24
CA ARG A 264 -9.36 17.57 22.61
C ARG A 264 -9.71 16.66 21.42
N HIS A 265 -10.37 17.19 20.38
CA HIS A 265 -10.91 16.40 19.27
C HIS A 265 -10.05 16.35 17.99
N GLY A 266 -8.83 16.89 18.00
CA GLY A 266 -7.92 16.82 16.84
C GLY A 266 -7.44 15.42 16.44
N ASP A 267 -7.87 14.35 17.15
CA ASP A 267 -7.51 12.96 16.87
C ASP A 267 -8.73 12.09 16.44
N GLU A 268 -9.96 12.62 16.34
CA GLU A 268 -11.16 11.79 16.04
C GLU A 268 -11.82 12.06 14.69
N GLN A 269 -11.32 13.03 13.90
CA GLN A 269 -11.81 13.30 12.54
C GLN A 269 -10.65 13.76 11.65
N GLU A 270 -9.84 12.82 11.16
CA GLU A 270 -9.09 12.84 9.89
C GLU A 270 -8.28 11.54 9.75
#